data_AF-A0A4R6SQM0-F1
#
_entry.id   AF-A0A4R6SQM0-F1
#
_cell.length_a   1.000
_cell.length_b   1.000
_cell.length_c   1.000
_cell.angle_alpha   90.00
_cell.angle_beta   90.00
_cell.angle_gamma   90.00
#
_symmetry.space_group_name_H-M   'P 1'
#
loop_
_entity.id
_entity.type
_entity.pdbx_description
1 polymer ?
#
loop_
_entity_poly.entity_id
_entity_poly.type
_entity_poly.pdbx_seq_one_letter_code
_entity_poly.pdbx_strand_id
1 'polypeptide(L)'
;MVSSAVAESQQILGTAVREIAGSLSRADALAAEALLSGLVGKCGGTATLIDYAVVAKQSDAMTLLHLVRTLAEDKTDRTRAAEQLTGLRGRPPAWVKTLDAVTVGECWQYQEALGDTVSVLCSFERNGTQHGIVAQLVFDQRVAGWAKALYLIDDPAGVLAGVREEVAASDGALRLTALPPARARAAIEDGLAATATRPGLAPDDSVARYRLLALARCRALPGPRRAPAMPDRRRDALVAEFLDDNGIKRTSAIMRCARMIVDYGCDTDDGDPLRVSPVRVAGMAARLQRELDTNQRKVLPVVLNAYLPWAGAKRGVPPRLLGDAIARARKIAPDHAMIAD
;
A
#
# COMPACT_ATOMS: atom_id res chain seq x y z
N MET A 1 -6.44 40.72 -1.35
CA MET A 1 -6.21 39.72 -0.28
C MET A 1 -5.58 38.43 -0.80
N VAL A 2 -6.04 37.82 -1.91
CA VAL A 2 -5.44 36.59 -2.49
C VAL A 2 -3.95 36.73 -2.85
N SER A 3 -3.53 37.89 -3.36
CA SER A 3 -2.13 38.17 -3.72
C SER A 3 -1.14 38.16 -2.52
N SER A 4 -1.60 38.61 -1.35
CA SER A 4 -0.77 38.66 -0.13
C SER A 4 -0.51 37.27 0.46
N ALA A 5 -1.54 36.42 0.48
CA ALA A 5 -1.44 35.05 1.01
C ALA A 5 -0.55 34.14 0.14
N VAL A 6 -0.55 34.35 -1.18
CA VAL A 6 0.34 33.64 -2.12
C VAL A 6 1.79 34.08 -1.93
N ALA A 7 2.05 35.38 -1.78
CA ALA A 7 3.40 35.91 -1.54
C ALA A 7 3.97 35.42 -0.20
N GLU A 8 3.15 35.41 0.86
CA GLU A 8 3.53 34.91 2.19
C GLU A 8 3.84 33.41 2.15
N SER A 9 3.01 32.62 1.46
CA SER A 9 3.26 31.17 1.27
C SER A 9 4.56 30.90 0.49
N GLN A 10 4.86 31.69 -0.54
CA GLN A 10 6.10 31.56 -1.31
C GLN A 10 7.34 31.96 -0.50
N GLN A 11 7.23 32.95 0.38
CA GLN A 11 8.32 33.39 1.26
C GLN A 11 8.63 32.36 2.35
N ILE A 12 7.60 31.75 2.94
CA ILE A 12 7.74 30.63 3.89
C ILE A 12 8.42 29.44 3.20
N LEU A 13 7.98 29.12 1.97
CA LEU A 13 8.55 28.03 1.19
C LEU A 13 10.04 28.26 0.87
N GLY A 14 10.40 29.45 0.40
CA GLY A 14 11.80 29.79 0.09
C GLY A 14 12.71 29.78 1.33
N THR A 15 12.17 30.04 2.52
CA THR A 15 12.93 29.96 3.77
C THR A 15 13.14 28.51 4.20
N ALA A 16 12.10 27.68 4.15
CA ALA A 16 12.19 26.26 4.44
C ALA A 16 13.15 25.52 3.50
N VAL A 17 13.12 25.85 2.20
CA VAL A 17 14.03 25.28 1.20
C VAL A 17 15.48 25.65 1.52
N ARG A 18 15.77 26.91 1.89
CA ARG A 18 17.12 27.35 2.29
C ARG A 18 17.66 26.62 3.52
N GLU A 19 16.84 26.51 4.56
CA GLU A 19 17.22 25.86 5.82
C GLU A 19 17.53 24.37 5.62
N ILE A 20 16.68 23.69 4.86
CA ILE A 20 16.88 22.27 4.55
C ILE A 20 18.09 22.10 3.63
N ALA A 21 18.26 22.93 2.61
CA ALA A 21 19.43 22.88 1.72
C ALA A 21 20.76 23.00 2.49
N GLY A 22 20.85 23.92 3.46
CA GLY A 22 22.03 24.06 4.34
C GLY A 22 22.20 22.91 5.36
N SER A 23 21.21 22.03 5.49
CA SER A 23 21.28 20.82 6.32
C SER A 23 21.67 19.59 5.50
N LEU A 24 21.37 19.56 4.21
CA LEU A 24 21.66 18.42 3.32
C LEU A 24 23.16 18.10 3.25
N SER A 25 24.02 19.11 3.21
CA SER A 25 25.48 18.92 3.11
C SER A 25 26.11 18.34 4.37
N ARG A 26 25.42 18.43 5.53
CA ARG A 26 25.85 17.88 6.83
C ARG A 26 25.22 16.52 7.15
N ALA A 27 24.16 16.15 6.43
CA ALA A 27 23.49 14.87 6.60
C ALA A 27 24.29 13.74 5.94
N ASP A 28 24.11 12.50 6.44
CA ASP A 28 24.43 11.32 5.65
C ASP A 28 23.45 11.18 4.47
N ALA A 29 23.75 10.27 3.55
CA ALA A 29 22.94 10.10 2.35
C ALA A 29 21.48 9.72 2.64
N LEU A 30 21.21 8.90 3.66
CA LEU A 30 19.85 8.43 3.96
C LEU A 30 19.01 9.55 4.58
N ALA A 31 19.60 10.26 5.54
CA ALA A 31 19.01 11.43 6.14
C ALA A 31 18.75 12.52 5.09
N ALA A 32 19.68 12.75 4.17
CA ALA A 32 19.50 13.72 3.07
C ALA A 32 18.35 13.32 2.13
N GLU A 33 18.23 12.04 1.77
CA GLU A 33 17.11 11.54 0.96
C GLU A 33 15.75 11.69 1.68
N ALA A 34 15.70 11.36 2.98
CA ALA A 34 14.50 11.52 3.80
C ALA A 34 14.09 12.99 3.98
N LEU A 35 15.06 13.88 4.17
CA LEU A 35 14.84 15.34 4.25
C LEU A 35 14.29 15.88 2.94
N LEU A 36 14.87 15.50 1.78
CA LEU A 36 14.35 15.93 0.48
C LEU A 36 12.93 15.41 0.24
N SER A 37 12.68 14.13 0.55
CA SER A 37 11.34 13.54 0.41
C SER A 37 10.31 14.32 1.23
N GLY A 38 10.64 14.66 2.49
CA GLY A 38 9.78 15.47 3.35
C GLY A 38 9.58 16.90 2.87
N LEU A 39 10.61 17.51 2.28
CA LEU A 39 10.52 18.83 1.69
C LEU A 39 9.57 18.85 0.49
N VAL A 40 9.68 17.88 -0.42
CA VAL A 40 8.80 17.81 -1.60
C VAL A 40 7.34 17.62 -1.22
N GLY A 41 7.07 16.82 -0.18
CA GLY A 41 5.71 16.67 0.38
C GLY A 41 5.09 18.00 0.84
N LYS A 42 5.92 18.98 1.22
CA LYS A 42 5.48 20.35 1.61
C LYS A 42 5.46 21.33 0.44
N CYS A 43 6.35 21.16 -0.54
CA CYS A 43 6.52 22.08 -1.67
C CYS A 43 5.58 21.84 -2.85
N GLY A 44 4.83 20.74 -2.86
CA GLY A 44 3.92 20.42 -3.97
C GLY A 44 4.63 19.92 -5.24
N GLY A 45 5.92 19.58 -5.16
CA GLY A 45 6.65 18.96 -6.26
C GLY A 45 8.15 19.24 -6.29
N THR A 46 8.87 18.51 -7.14
CA THR A 46 10.31 18.65 -7.36
C THR A 46 10.67 19.81 -8.29
N ALA A 47 9.76 20.22 -9.18
CA ALA A 47 9.98 21.35 -10.11
C ALA A 47 10.41 22.64 -9.40
N THR A 48 9.74 23.03 -8.31
CA THR A 48 10.07 24.22 -7.52
C THR A 48 11.47 24.16 -6.89
N LEU A 49 11.91 22.96 -6.50
CA LEU A 49 13.24 22.76 -5.94
C LEU A 49 14.33 22.88 -7.01
N ILE A 50 14.04 22.44 -8.24
CA ILE A 50 14.93 22.64 -9.39
C ILE A 50 15.03 24.13 -9.70
N ASP A 51 13.91 24.85 -9.76
CA ASP A 51 13.90 26.32 -9.97
C ASP A 51 14.72 27.05 -8.93
N TYR A 52 14.56 26.68 -7.65
CA TYR A 52 15.35 27.23 -6.56
C TYR A 52 16.86 26.98 -6.74
N ALA A 53 17.24 25.75 -7.11
CA ALA A 53 18.65 25.38 -7.30
C ALA A 53 19.33 26.18 -8.42
N VAL A 54 18.60 26.58 -9.47
CA VAL A 54 19.11 27.44 -10.55
C VAL A 54 19.54 28.81 -10.02
N VAL A 55 18.77 29.36 -9.06
CA VAL A 55 19.07 30.66 -8.44
C VAL A 55 20.17 30.52 -7.39
N ALA A 56 20.18 29.42 -6.64
CA ALA A 56 21.17 29.14 -5.60
C ALA A 56 22.50 28.64 -6.20
N LYS A 57 23.44 29.53 -6.53
CA LYS A 57 24.72 29.17 -7.18
C LYS A 57 25.79 28.59 -6.22
N GLN A 58 25.46 27.59 -5.41
CA GLN A 58 26.34 27.05 -4.35
C GLN A 58 26.36 25.50 -4.29
N SER A 59 27.25 24.94 -3.46
CA SER A 59 27.40 23.49 -3.21
C SER A 59 26.11 22.80 -2.73
N ASP A 60 25.25 23.52 -2.01
CA ASP A 60 23.97 22.98 -1.52
C ASP A 60 22.98 22.75 -2.67
N ALA A 61 23.00 23.58 -3.71
CA ALA A 61 22.21 23.38 -4.91
C ALA A 61 22.67 22.16 -5.72
N MET A 62 23.98 21.88 -5.76
CA MET A 62 24.47 20.62 -6.35
C MET A 62 23.94 19.40 -5.60
N THR A 63 24.00 19.44 -4.26
CA THR A 63 23.50 18.35 -3.42
C THR A 63 22.00 18.13 -3.63
N LEU A 64 21.23 19.22 -3.64
CA LEU A 64 19.79 19.20 -3.92
C LEU A 64 19.48 18.59 -5.30
N LEU A 65 20.15 19.04 -6.36
CA LEU A 65 19.91 18.53 -7.72
C LEU A 65 20.31 17.06 -7.88
N HIS A 66 21.39 16.61 -7.23
CA HIS A 66 21.74 15.20 -7.20
C HIS A 66 20.67 14.35 -6.52
N LEU A 67 20.12 14.82 -5.40
CA LEU A 67 19.04 14.13 -4.72
C LEU A 67 17.75 14.14 -5.55
N VAL A 68 17.38 15.25 -6.20
CA VAL A 68 16.21 15.32 -7.10
C VAL A 68 16.37 14.35 -8.28
N ARG A 69 17.57 14.31 -8.89
CA ARG A 69 17.89 13.38 -9.97
C ARG A 69 17.68 11.91 -9.58
N THR A 70 17.93 11.54 -8.33
CA THR A 70 17.76 10.16 -7.86
C THR A 70 16.33 9.90 -7.35
N LEU A 71 15.72 10.84 -6.61
CA LEU A 71 14.48 10.61 -5.86
C LEU A 71 13.20 10.99 -6.62
N ALA A 72 13.24 11.99 -7.50
CA ALA A 72 12.03 12.51 -8.14
C ALA A 72 11.21 11.39 -8.79
N GLU A 73 9.88 11.45 -8.66
CA GLU A 73 8.94 10.47 -9.21
C GLU A 73 8.89 10.55 -10.74
N ASP A 74 8.80 11.78 -11.28
CA ASP A 74 8.79 12.04 -12.72
C ASP A 74 10.20 11.94 -13.33
N LYS A 75 10.29 11.23 -14.46
CA LYS A 75 11.51 11.14 -15.27
C LYS A 75 11.91 12.52 -15.81
N THR A 76 10.95 13.37 -16.15
CA THR A 76 11.20 14.74 -16.67
C THR A 76 11.98 15.57 -15.66
N ASP A 77 11.55 15.58 -14.40
CA ASP A 77 12.24 16.28 -13.31
C ASP A 77 13.63 15.70 -13.03
N ARG A 78 13.80 14.36 -13.09
CA ARG A 78 15.12 13.73 -12.96
C ARG A 78 16.08 14.18 -14.07
N THR A 79 15.62 14.20 -15.32
CA THR A 79 16.39 14.65 -16.47
C THR A 79 16.74 16.13 -16.34
N ARG A 80 15.77 16.97 -16.03
CA ARG A 80 15.95 18.41 -15.84
C ARG A 80 16.96 18.71 -14.73
N ALA A 81 16.91 17.99 -13.61
CA ALA A 81 17.90 18.14 -12.55
C ALA A 81 19.31 17.72 -13.00
N ALA A 82 19.43 16.66 -13.81
CA ALA A 82 20.71 16.23 -14.38
C ALA A 82 21.30 17.27 -15.34
N GLU A 83 20.47 17.91 -16.17
CA GLU A 83 20.91 18.98 -17.07
C GLU A 83 21.45 20.18 -16.28
N GLN A 84 20.74 20.61 -15.23
CA GLN A 84 21.18 21.74 -14.39
C GLN A 84 22.53 21.48 -13.69
N LEU A 85 22.85 20.23 -13.36
CA LEU A 85 24.15 19.88 -12.76
C LEU A 85 25.33 20.20 -13.69
N THR A 86 25.16 20.18 -15.01
CA THR A 86 26.26 20.42 -15.97
C THR A 86 26.83 21.84 -15.91
N GLY A 87 25.99 22.82 -15.52
CA GLY A 87 26.35 24.23 -15.43
C GLY A 87 26.91 24.65 -14.07
N LEU A 88 26.87 23.77 -13.06
CA LEU A 88 27.29 24.09 -11.70
C LEU A 88 28.75 23.75 -11.43
N ARG A 89 29.40 24.57 -10.60
CA ARG A 89 30.76 24.36 -10.10
C ARG A 89 30.72 24.21 -8.59
N GLY A 90 31.43 23.21 -8.08
CA GLY A 90 31.51 22.93 -6.64
C GLY A 90 31.89 21.48 -6.36
N ARG A 91 32.00 21.14 -5.08
CA ARG A 91 32.24 19.76 -4.63
C ARG A 91 31.06 19.33 -3.76
N PRO A 92 30.15 18.49 -4.26
CA PRO A 92 29.10 17.93 -3.42
C PRO A 92 29.72 16.97 -2.37
N PRO A 93 28.97 16.63 -1.31
CA PRO A 93 29.41 15.61 -0.35
C PRO A 93 29.79 14.29 -1.04
N ALA A 94 30.80 13.60 -0.50
CA ALA A 94 31.33 12.38 -1.12
C ALA A 94 30.26 11.28 -1.31
N TRP A 95 29.29 11.22 -0.39
CA TRP A 95 28.21 10.24 -0.41
C TRP A 95 27.26 10.38 -1.60
N VAL A 96 27.24 11.53 -2.29
CA VAL A 96 26.41 11.75 -3.49
C VAL A 96 26.71 10.73 -4.59
N LYS A 97 27.96 10.26 -4.69
CA LYS A 97 28.37 9.24 -5.66
C LYS A 97 27.75 7.86 -5.39
N THR A 98 27.18 7.67 -4.21
CA THR A 98 26.63 6.39 -3.74
C THR A 98 25.10 6.37 -3.74
N LEU A 99 24.45 7.45 -4.18
CA LEU A 99 22.98 7.58 -4.18
C LEU A 99 22.28 6.45 -4.97
N ASP A 100 22.88 6.04 -6.08
CA ASP A 100 22.32 4.99 -6.95
C ASP A 100 22.84 3.58 -6.58
N ALA A 101 23.73 3.47 -5.57
CA ALA A 101 24.37 2.22 -5.15
C ALA A 101 23.57 1.49 -4.04
N VAL A 102 22.26 1.39 -4.24
CA VAL A 102 21.35 0.70 -3.30
C VAL A 102 21.10 -0.71 -3.79
N THR A 103 21.36 -1.69 -2.91
CA THR A 103 21.04 -3.09 -3.17
C THR A 103 19.78 -3.50 -2.42
N VAL A 104 19.05 -4.46 -2.98
CA VAL A 104 17.78 -4.96 -2.45
C VAL A 104 18.05 -6.16 -1.54
N GLY A 105 17.50 -6.13 -0.33
CA GLY A 105 17.50 -7.25 0.59
C GLY A 105 16.19 -8.05 0.53
N GLU A 106 15.81 -8.64 1.66
CA GLU A 106 14.56 -9.38 1.80
C GLU A 106 13.34 -8.45 1.79
N CYS A 107 12.22 -8.99 1.30
CA CYS A 107 10.91 -8.36 1.37
C CYS A 107 9.93 -9.28 2.09
N TRP A 108 9.12 -8.71 2.97
CA TRP A 108 8.20 -9.44 3.84
C TRP A 108 6.83 -8.77 3.85
N GLN A 109 5.80 -9.60 4.00
CA GLN A 109 4.42 -9.17 4.21
C GLN A 109 3.99 -9.59 5.61
N TYR A 110 3.62 -8.60 6.41
CA TYR A 110 3.01 -8.76 7.73
C TYR A 110 1.54 -8.36 7.62
N GLN A 111 0.61 -9.23 8.01
CA GLN A 111 -0.82 -8.95 7.83
C GLN A 111 -1.67 -9.52 8.96
N GLU A 112 -2.80 -8.85 9.20
CA GLU A 112 -3.87 -9.40 10.01
C GLU A 112 -4.51 -10.62 9.33
N ALA A 113 -4.98 -11.59 10.12
CA ALA A 113 -5.59 -12.82 9.62
C ALA A 113 -6.81 -12.53 8.72
N LEU A 114 -7.59 -11.51 9.06
CA LEU A 114 -8.77 -11.07 8.31
C LEU A 114 -8.42 -10.26 7.05
N GLY A 115 -7.22 -9.67 6.98
CA GLY A 115 -6.68 -9.03 5.77
C GLY A 115 -7.12 -7.59 5.49
N ASP A 116 -7.58 -6.83 6.50
CA ASP A 116 -7.90 -5.40 6.31
C ASP A 116 -6.65 -4.51 6.35
N THR A 117 -5.61 -4.94 7.05
CA THR A 117 -4.33 -4.25 7.13
C THR A 117 -3.20 -5.18 6.70
N VAL A 118 -2.34 -4.68 5.82
CA VAL A 118 -1.13 -5.36 5.35
C VAL A 118 0.04 -4.38 5.41
N SER A 119 1.13 -4.75 6.09
CA SER A 119 2.39 -4.03 6.02
C SER A 119 3.38 -4.77 5.13
N VAL A 120 3.94 -4.05 4.15
CA VAL A 120 5.01 -4.53 3.28
C VAL A 120 6.33 -3.93 3.76
N LEU A 121 7.26 -4.80 4.19
CA LEU A 121 8.62 -4.42 4.58
C LEU A 121 9.58 -4.79 3.45
N CYS A 122 10.38 -3.83 2.98
CA CYS A 122 11.49 -4.07 2.06
C CYS A 122 12.78 -3.58 2.71
N SER A 123 13.80 -4.44 2.79
CA SER A 123 15.13 -4.07 3.26
C SER A 123 16.05 -3.71 2.09
N PHE A 124 17.02 -2.85 2.37
CA PHE A 124 17.99 -2.35 1.41
C PHE A 124 19.33 -2.17 2.09
N GLU A 125 20.40 -2.18 1.32
CA GLU A 125 21.75 -1.90 1.80
C GLU A 125 22.44 -0.88 0.91
N ARG A 126 23.20 0.03 1.53
CA ARG A 126 24.12 0.93 0.86
C ARG A 126 25.41 1.03 1.67
N ASN A 127 26.54 0.73 1.03
CA ASN A 127 27.88 0.78 1.64
C ASN A 127 27.97 0.00 2.97
N GLY A 128 27.34 -1.18 3.06
CA GLY A 128 27.32 -1.98 4.29
C GLY A 128 26.38 -1.49 5.39
N THR A 129 25.62 -0.41 5.16
CA THR A 129 24.58 0.05 6.08
C THR A 129 23.21 -0.36 5.55
N GLN A 130 22.43 -1.04 6.40
CA GLN A 130 21.07 -1.45 6.06
C GLN A 130 20.05 -0.36 6.42
N HIS A 131 18.94 -0.34 5.69
CA HIS A 131 17.74 0.41 6.03
C HIS A 131 16.50 -0.29 5.43
N GLY A 132 15.32 0.00 5.95
CA GLY A 132 14.05 -0.56 5.52
C GLY A 132 13.02 0.50 5.14
N ILE A 133 12.12 0.14 4.23
CA ILE A 133 10.86 0.85 4.01
C ILE A 133 9.74 -0.08 4.44
N VAL A 134 8.84 0.41 5.30
CA VAL A 134 7.57 -0.25 5.60
C VAL A 134 6.43 0.59 5.05
N ALA A 135 5.60 0.00 4.20
CA ALA A 135 4.35 0.58 3.76
C ALA A 135 3.19 -0.14 4.42
N GLN A 136 2.39 0.59 5.21
CA GLN A 136 1.14 0.07 5.75
C GLN A 136 0.02 0.35 4.74
N LEU A 137 -0.59 -0.72 4.25
CA LEU A 137 -1.68 -0.72 3.29
C LEU A 137 -2.98 -1.07 4.04
N VAL A 138 -4.02 -0.27 3.79
CA VAL A 138 -5.36 -0.49 4.35
C VAL A 138 -6.33 -0.81 3.21
N PHE A 139 -7.16 -1.82 3.42
CA PHE A 139 -8.18 -2.26 2.47
C PHE A 139 -9.56 -1.89 3.01
N ASP A 140 -10.35 -1.22 2.19
CA ASP A 140 -11.71 -0.87 2.56
C ASP A 140 -12.70 -1.09 1.40
N GLN A 141 -13.97 -0.75 1.63
CA GLN A 141 -15.04 -0.94 0.63
C GLN A 141 -14.85 -0.09 -0.62
N ARG A 142 -14.05 0.96 -0.55
CA ARG A 142 -13.82 1.90 -1.64
C ARG A 142 -12.61 1.45 -2.44
N VAL A 143 -11.55 1.00 -1.79
CA VAL A 143 -10.21 0.81 -2.37
C VAL A 143 -9.65 -0.57 -2.09
N ALA A 144 -9.17 -1.23 -3.15
CA ALA A 144 -8.38 -2.47 -3.08
C ALA A 144 -6.93 -2.20 -2.61
N GLY A 145 -6.78 -1.57 -1.45
CA GLY A 145 -5.49 -1.21 -0.86
C GLY A 145 -5.04 0.22 -1.14
N TRP A 146 -4.76 0.99 -0.09
CA TRP A 146 -4.12 2.30 -0.18
C TRP A 146 -3.07 2.47 0.91
N ALA A 147 -2.02 3.24 0.64
CA ALA A 147 -0.96 3.50 1.60
C ALA A 147 -1.46 4.47 2.70
N LYS A 148 -1.67 3.92 3.90
CA LYS A 148 -2.06 4.65 5.11
C LYS A 148 -0.86 5.34 5.77
N ALA A 149 0.27 4.63 5.85
CA ALA A 149 1.49 5.12 6.46
C ALA A 149 2.74 4.57 5.75
N LEU A 150 3.83 5.34 5.82
CA LEU A 150 5.17 4.92 5.40
C LEU A 150 6.15 5.10 6.56
N TYR A 151 7.06 4.15 6.74
CA TYR A 151 8.12 4.23 7.74
C TYR A 151 9.48 3.98 7.09
N LEU A 152 10.45 4.79 7.48
CA LEU A 152 11.87 4.54 7.27
C LEU A 152 12.43 3.87 8.52
N ILE A 153 13.12 2.77 8.34
CA ILE A 153 13.68 1.95 9.41
C ILE A 153 15.20 1.87 9.23
N ASP A 154 15.94 2.03 10.31
CA ASP A 154 17.39 1.90 10.39
C ASP A 154 17.85 0.46 10.67
N ASP A 155 17.08 -0.29 11.46
CA ASP A 155 17.30 -1.72 11.72
C ASP A 155 16.16 -2.61 11.20
N PRO A 156 16.13 -2.95 9.89
CA PRO A 156 15.10 -3.82 9.33
C PRO A 156 15.14 -5.24 9.90
N ALA A 157 16.30 -5.72 10.35
CA ALA A 157 16.45 -7.06 10.92
C ALA A 157 15.82 -7.15 12.31
N GLY A 158 16.08 -6.15 13.16
CA GLY A 158 15.45 -6.02 14.48
C GLY A 158 13.94 -5.88 14.39
N VAL A 159 13.43 -5.06 13.46
CA VAL A 159 11.98 -4.95 13.24
C VAL A 159 11.37 -6.28 12.81
N LEU A 160 12.03 -7.01 11.89
CA LEU A 160 11.55 -8.32 11.46
C LEU A 160 11.58 -9.35 12.60
N ALA A 161 12.57 -9.30 13.48
CA ALA A 161 12.63 -10.14 14.68
C ALA A 161 11.45 -9.85 15.61
N GLY A 162 11.17 -8.57 15.91
CA GLY A 162 10.02 -8.18 16.72
C GLY A 162 8.68 -8.62 16.11
N VAL A 163 8.51 -8.48 14.79
CA VAL A 163 7.30 -8.96 14.10
C VAL A 163 7.16 -10.49 14.21
N ARG A 164 8.26 -11.25 14.16
CA ARG A 164 8.21 -12.71 14.34
C ARG A 164 7.75 -13.10 15.74
N GLU A 165 8.21 -12.38 16.77
CA GLU A 165 7.76 -12.58 18.15
C GLU A 165 6.27 -12.25 18.30
N GLU A 166 5.82 -11.12 17.74
CA GLU A 166 4.41 -10.70 17.75
C GLU A 166 3.52 -11.73 17.05
N VAL A 167 3.94 -12.24 15.89
CA VAL A 167 3.21 -13.29 15.16
C VAL A 167 3.12 -14.57 15.97
N ALA A 168 4.21 -15.01 16.61
CA ALA A 168 4.23 -16.19 17.46
C ALA A 168 3.27 -16.04 18.67
N ALA A 169 3.19 -14.85 19.26
CA ALA A 169 2.30 -14.54 20.38
C ALA A 169 0.83 -14.31 19.97
N SER A 170 0.54 -14.12 18.69
CA SER A 170 -0.78 -13.69 18.20
C SER A 170 -1.87 -14.78 18.18
N ASP A 171 -1.52 -16.03 18.47
CA ASP A 171 -2.41 -17.19 18.33
C ASP A 171 -3.07 -17.26 16.94
N GLY A 172 -2.34 -16.87 15.89
CA GLY A 172 -2.81 -16.88 14.50
C GLY A 172 -3.63 -15.66 14.08
N ALA A 173 -3.72 -14.62 14.91
CA ALA A 173 -4.30 -13.33 14.52
C ALA A 173 -3.44 -12.56 13.53
N LEU A 174 -2.14 -12.86 13.49
CA LEU A 174 -1.17 -12.22 12.62
C LEU A 174 -0.43 -13.26 11.77
N ARG A 175 0.04 -12.81 10.61
CA ARG A 175 0.81 -13.64 9.67
C ARG A 175 1.98 -12.88 9.10
N LEU A 176 3.10 -13.57 8.99
CA LEU A 176 4.29 -13.10 8.31
C LEU A 176 4.64 -14.06 7.17
N THR A 177 4.74 -13.54 5.96
CA THR A 177 5.12 -14.32 4.77
C THR A 177 6.22 -13.61 4.00
N ALA A 178 7.19 -14.38 3.49
CA ALA A 178 8.16 -13.84 2.55
C ALA A 178 7.44 -13.35 1.29
N LEU A 179 7.80 -12.17 0.81
CA LEU A 179 7.16 -11.54 -0.35
C LEU A 179 8.19 -11.38 -1.47
N PRO A 180 7.93 -11.88 -2.69
CA PRO A 180 8.83 -11.63 -3.82
C PRO A 180 9.03 -10.11 -4.04
N PRO A 181 10.27 -9.63 -4.24
CA PRO A 181 10.55 -8.19 -4.42
C PRO A 181 9.70 -7.49 -5.49
N ALA A 182 9.42 -8.17 -6.60
CA ALA A 182 8.57 -7.65 -7.67
C ALA A 182 7.09 -7.45 -7.24
N ARG A 183 6.60 -8.28 -6.31
CA ARG A 183 5.26 -8.13 -5.71
C ARG A 183 5.25 -7.04 -4.65
N ALA A 184 6.31 -6.94 -3.85
CA ALA A 184 6.48 -5.87 -2.87
C ALA A 184 6.46 -4.49 -3.56
N ARG A 185 7.19 -4.37 -4.68
CA ARG A 185 7.16 -3.18 -5.53
C ARG A 185 5.75 -2.83 -5.99
N ALA A 186 5.04 -3.80 -6.57
CA ALA A 186 3.68 -3.57 -7.08
C ALA A 186 2.73 -3.12 -5.96
N ALA A 187 2.77 -3.77 -4.79
CA ALA A 187 1.92 -3.41 -3.65
C ALA A 187 2.19 -1.97 -3.14
N ILE A 188 3.45 -1.57 -3.04
CA ILE A 188 3.82 -0.21 -2.59
C ILE A 188 3.42 0.83 -3.64
N GLU A 189 3.75 0.60 -4.91
CA GLU A 189 3.41 1.54 -6.01
C GLU A 189 1.89 1.68 -6.17
N ASP A 190 1.14 0.57 -6.16
CA ASP A 190 -0.32 0.58 -6.29
C ASP A 190 -0.99 1.25 -5.09
N GLY A 191 -0.52 0.97 -3.86
CA GLY A 191 -1.01 1.62 -2.64
C GLY A 191 -0.77 3.13 -2.63
N LEU A 192 0.43 3.58 -3.07
CA LEU A 192 0.75 5.00 -3.17
C LEU A 192 0.01 5.71 -4.30
N ALA A 193 -0.27 5.03 -5.42
CA ALA A 193 -1.10 5.55 -6.49
C ALA A 193 -2.55 5.72 -6.02
N ALA A 194 -3.10 4.71 -5.34
CA ALA A 194 -4.44 4.75 -4.79
C ALA A 194 -4.62 5.90 -3.77
N THR A 195 -3.64 6.12 -2.89
CA THR A 195 -3.65 7.24 -1.94
C THR A 195 -3.66 8.59 -2.65
N ALA A 196 -2.92 8.73 -3.76
CA ALA A 196 -2.81 10.00 -4.49
C ALA A 196 -4.06 10.35 -5.30
N THR A 197 -4.77 9.35 -5.85
CA THR A 197 -5.88 9.59 -6.79
C THR A 197 -7.27 9.53 -6.15
N ARG A 198 -7.39 9.16 -4.87
CA ARG A 198 -8.69 8.93 -4.23
C ARG A 198 -8.99 9.97 -3.15
N PRO A 199 -9.97 10.87 -3.41
CA PRO A 199 -10.41 11.84 -2.42
C PRO A 199 -11.00 11.18 -1.16
N GLY A 200 -10.81 11.84 -0.01
CA GLY A 200 -11.41 11.42 1.26
C GLY A 200 -10.69 10.29 1.99
N LEU A 201 -9.55 9.81 1.47
CA LEU A 201 -8.60 9.03 2.24
C LEU A 201 -7.87 9.95 3.23
N ALA A 202 -7.53 9.41 4.40
CA ALA A 202 -6.80 10.13 5.44
C ALA A 202 -5.45 9.44 5.69
N PRO A 203 -4.46 9.56 4.77
CA PRO A 203 -3.12 9.07 5.01
C PRO A 203 -2.45 9.86 6.14
N ASP A 204 -1.53 9.20 6.82
CA ASP A 204 -0.68 9.87 7.80
C ASP A 204 0.32 10.78 7.08
N ASP A 205 0.79 11.83 7.76
CA ASP A 205 1.81 12.75 7.23
C ASP A 205 3.09 12.04 6.78
N SER A 206 3.33 10.85 7.34
CA SER A 206 4.45 9.97 6.98
C SER A 206 4.43 9.57 5.50
N VAL A 207 3.24 9.44 4.89
CA VAL A 207 3.11 9.13 3.46
C VAL A 207 3.70 10.26 2.62
N ALA A 208 3.29 11.51 2.87
CA ALA A 208 3.87 12.66 2.20
C ALA A 208 5.37 12.79 2.49
N ARG A 209 5.77 12.53 3.74
CA ARG A 209 7.16 12.63 4.19
C ARG A 209 8.10 11.66 3.47
N TYR A 210 7.70 10.41 3.27
CA TYR A 210 8.57 9.35 2.74
C TYR A 210 8.24 8.88 1.33
N ARG A 211 7.24 9.48 0.65
CA ARG A 211 6.80 9.05 -0.70
C ARG A 211 7.94 8.93 -1.70
N LEU A 212 8.73 9.99 -1.88
CA LEU A 212 9.80 9.98 -2.90
C LEU A 212 10.87 8.94 -2.57
N LEU A 213 11.23 8.82 -1.28
CA LEU A 213 12.18 7.81 -0.83
C LEU A 213 11.64 6.40 -1.10
N ALA A 214 10.38 6.12 -0.74
CA ALA A 214 9.75 4.82 -1.00
C ALA A 214 9.70 4.49 -2.50
N LEU A 215 9.35 5.45 -3.35
CA LEU A 215 9.34 5.25 -4.81
C LEU A 215 10.74 5.08 -5.39
N ALA A 216 11.75 5.78 -4.87
CA ALA A 216 13.15 5.56 -5.25
C ALA A 216 13.62 4.15 -4.92
N ARG A 217 13.22 3.64 -3.75
CA ARG A 217 13.49 2.25 -3.35
C ARG A 217 12.70 1.24 -4.20
N CYS A 218 11.45 1.55 -4.57
CA CYS A 218 10.69 0.74 -5.52
C CYS A 218 11.38 0.62 -6.89
N ARG A 219 12.05 1.68 -7.36
CA ARG A 219 12.83 1.63 -8.61
C ARG A 219 14.05 0.69 -8.53
N ALA A 220 14.60 0.45 -7.34
CA ALA A 220 15.68 -0.52 -7.14
C ALA A 220 15.17 -1.98 -7.13
N LEU A 221 13.89 -2.20 -6.82
CA LEU A 221 13.26 -3.52 -6.89
C LEU A 221 13.05 -3.95 -8.35
N PRO A 222 13.07 -5.28 -8.64
CA PRO A 222 12.68 -5.80 -9.96
C PRO A 222 11.34 -5.24 -10.42
N GLY A 223 11.13 -5.16 -11.74
CA GLY A 223 9.92 -4.61 -12.34
C GLY A 223 8.63 -5.14 -11.70
N PRO A 224 7.59 -4.29 -11.52
CA PRO A 224 6.43 -4.64 -10.73
C PRO A 224 5.72 -5.83 -11.39
N ARG A 225 5.44 -6.86 -10.59
CA ARG A 225 4.72 -8.05 -11.04
C ARG A 225 3.44 -8.19 -10.24
N ARG A 226 2.34 -7.71 -10.83
CA ARG A 226 0.99 -7.96 -10.31
C ARG A 226 0.66 -9.45 -10.42
N ALA A 227 -0.14 -9.94 -9.47
CA ALA A 227 -0.69 -11.28 -9.59
C ALA A 227 -1.60 -11.32 -10.84
N PRO A 228 -1.52 -12.38 -11.67
CA PRO A 228 -2.48 -12.54 -12.75
C PRO A 228 -3.88 -12.69 -12.17
N ALA A 229 -4.86 -12.10 -12.84
CA ALA A 229 -6.26 -12.26 -12.45
C ALA A 229 -6.65 -13.74 -12.39
N MET A 230 -7.47 -14.12 -11.40
CA MET A 230 -7.93 -15.50 -11.25
C MET A 230 -8.79 -15.89 -12.47
N PRO A 231 -8.40 -16.92 -13.25
CA PRO A 231 -9.18 -17.35 -14.41
C PRO A 231 -10.53 -17.94 -14.01
N ASP A 232 -11.54 -17.83 -14.87
CA ASP A 232 -12.92 -18.30 -14.61
C ASP A 232 -12.97 -19.77 -14.17
N ARG A 233 -12.22 -20.65 -14.82
CA ARG A 233 -12.12 -22.08 -14.43
C ARG A 233 -11.74 -22.28 -12.96
N ARG A 234 -10.90 -21.39 -12.41
CA ARG A 234 -10.46 -21.48 -11.01
C ARG A 234 -11.51 -20.89 -10.07
N ARG A 235 -12.23 -19.85 -10.50
CA ARG A 235 -13.38 -19.30 -9.78
C ARG A 235 -14.49 -20.35 -9.69
N ASP A 236 -14.81 -21.02 -10.79
CA ASP A 236 -15.80 -22.11 -10.83
C ASP A 236 -15.41 -23.29 -9.95
N ALA A 237 -14.13 -23.70 -9.98
CA ALA A 237 -13.63 -24.74 -9.09
C ALA A 237 -13.77 -24.35 -7.61
N LEU A 238 -13.51 -23.09 -7.26
CA LEU A 238 -13.65 -22.60 -5.89
C LEU A 238 -15.12 -22.59 -5.43
N VAL A 239 -16.06 -22.23 -6.31
CA VAL A 239 -17.50 -22.32 -6.03
C VAL A 239 -17.92 -23.77 -5.82
N ALA A 240 -17.48 -24.69 -6.69
CA ALA A 240 -17.80 -26.11 -6.56
C ALA A 240 -17.27 -26.69 -5.24
N GLU A 241 -16.00 -26.40 -4.92
CA GLU A 241 -15.35 -26.81 -3.67
C GLU A 241 -16.12 -26.30 -2.45
N PHE A 242 -16.50 -25.01 -2.43
CA PHE A 242 -17.32 -24.43 -1.36
C PHE A 242 -18.65 -25.18 -1.17
N LEU A 243 -19.38 -25.44 -2.25
CA LEU A 243 -20.70 -26.07 -2.17
C LEU A 243 -20.61 -27.53 -1.74
N ASP A 244 -19.57 -28.24 -2.19
CA ASP A 244 -19.34 -29.65 -1.85
C ASP A 244 -18.90 -29.80 -0.40
N ASP A 245 -17.95 -28.98 0.07
CA ASP A 245 -17.46 -28.99 1.45
C ASP A 245 -18.58 -28.68 2.47
N ASN A 246 -19.62 -27.96 2.05
CA ASN A 246 -20.76 -27.58 2.90
C ASN A 246 -22.04 -28.40 2.64
N GLY A 247 -22.02 -29.38 1.73
CA GLY A 247 -23.19 -30.20 1.39
C GLY A 247 -24.40 -29.39 0.88
N ILE A 248 -24.17 -28.24 0.26
CA ILE A 248 -25.24 -27.32 -0.17
C ILE A 248 -25.79 -27.76 -1.54
N LYS A 249 -27.12 -27.91 -1.63
CA LYS A 249 -27.79 -28.26 -2.89
C LYS A 249 -27.54 -27.19 -3.98
N ARG A 250 -27.04 -27.64 -5.12
CA ARG A 250 -26.73 -26.78 -6.29
C ARG A 250 -27.99 -26.36 -7.05
N THR A 251 -28.66 -25.32 -6.57
CA THR A 251 -29.71 -24.62 -7.34
C THR A 251 -29.09 -23.49 -8.17
N SER A 252 -29.76 -23.05 -9.24
CA SER A 252 -29.29 -21.91 -10.05
C SER A 252 -29.07 -20.65 -9.22
N ALA A 253 -29.96 -20.37 -8.25
CA ALA A 253 -29.85 -19.24 -7.33
C ALA A 253 -28.61 -19.35 -6.41
N ILE A 254 -28.36 -20.53 -5.82
CA ILE A 254 -27.21 -20.76 -4.94
C ILE A 254 -25.89 -20.66 -5.71
N MET A 255 -25.80 -21.31 -6.88
CA MET A 255 -24.62 -21.23 -7.75
C MET A 255 -24.30 -19.80 -8.13
N ARG A 256 -25.32 -19.00 -8.48
CA ARG A 256 -25.14 -17.59 -8.84
C ARG A 256 -24.68 -16.74 -7.67
N CYS A 257 -25.28 -16.90 -6.49
CA CYS A 257 -24.86 -16.18 -5.29
C CYS A 257 -23.41 -16.52 -4.89
N ALA A 258 -23.04 -17.80 -4.87
CA ALA A 258 -21.69 -18.24 -4.55
C ALA A 258 -20.66 -17.70 -5.57
N ARG A 259 -21.00 -17.75 -6.86
CA ARG A 259 -20.16 -17.19 -7.92
C ARG A 259 -19.94 -15.69 -7.77
N MET A 260 -20.98 -14.93 -7.44
CA MET A 260 -20.86 -13.47 -7.24
C MET A 260 -20.02 -13.09 -6.02
N ILE A 261 -20.02 -13.91 -4.96
CA ILE A 261 -19.13 -13.75 -3.81
C ILE A 261 -17.66 -13.95 -4.23
N VAL A 262 -17.38 -14.98 -5.02
CA VAL A 262 -16.03 -15.24 -5.53
C VAL A 262 -15.58 -14.15 -6.51
N ASP A 263 -16.45 -13.74 -7.43
CA ASP A 263 -16.17 -12.67 -8.40
C ASP A 263 -15.92 -11.34 -7.69
N TYR A 264 -16.69 -11.00 -6.65
CA TYR A 264 -16.43 -9.82 -5.83
C TYR A 264 -15.00 -9.79 -5.29
N GLY A 265 -14.56 -10.91 -4.72
CA GLY A 265 -13.20 -11.00 -4.20
C GLY A 265 -12.11 -10.89 -5.27
N CYS A 266 -12.34 -11.54 -6.41
CA CYS A 266 -11.38 -11.53 -7.51
C CYS A 266 -11.26 -10.15 -8.18
N ASP A 267 -12.38 -9.44 -8.32
CA ASP A 267 -12.45 -8.24 -9.15
C ASP A 267 -12.40 -6.94 -8.34
N THR A 268 -12.76 -6.99 -7.05
CA THR A 268 -12.88 -5.80 -6.18
C THR A 268 -11.95 -5.84 -4.97
N ASP A 269 -11.47 -7.03 -4.57
CA ASP A 269 -10.83 -7.25 -3.27
C ASP A 269 -9.37 -7.73 -3.40
N ASP A 270 -8.58 -7.00 -4.19
CA ASP A 270 -7.16 -7.31 -4.47
C ASP A 270 -6.91 -8.74 -5.01
N GLY A 271 -7.93 -9.32 -5.63
CA GLY A 271 -7.83 -10.67 -6.19
C GLY A 271 -7.97 -11.80 -5.16
N ASP A 272 -8.38 -11.50 -3.91
CA ASP A 272 -8.52 -12.50 -2.85
C ASP A 272 -10.01 -12.86 -2.56
N PRO A 273 -10.53 -13.96 -3.15
CA PRO A 273 -11.87 -14.43 -2.83
C PRO A 273 -12.03 -14.94 -1.40
N LEU A 274 -10.95 -15.32 -0.71
CA LEU A 274 -10.99 -15.97 0.60
C LEU A 274 -10.81 -15.01 1.77
N ARG A 275 -10.61 -13.70 1.53
CA ARG A 275 -10.60 -12.69 2.59
C ARG A 275 -11.96 -12.66 3.30
N VAL A 276 -12.03 -12.50 4.61
CA VAL A 276 -13.32 -12.62 5.34
C VAL A 276 -13.51 -11.51 6.37
N SER A 277 -12.90 -10.36 6.15
CA SER A 277 -13.00 -9.26 7.10
C SER A 277 -14.40 -8.61 7.14
N PRO A 278 -14.79 -7.99 8.27
CA PRO A 278 -16.06 -7.27 8.38
C PRO A 278 -16.22 -6.16 7.34
N VAL A 279 -15.13 -5.45 7.00
CA VAL A 279 -15.16 -4.36 6.02
C VAL A 279 -15.46 -4.89 4.63
N ARG A 280 -14.79 -5.99 4.22
CA ARG A 280 -15.07 -6.71 2.98
C ARG A 280 -16.52 -7.19 2.93
N VAL A 281 -16.97 -7.87 3.98
CA VAL A 281 -18.33 -8.43 4.05
C VAL A 281 -19.38 -7.35 3.82
N ALA A 282 -19.19 -6.17 4.42
CA ALA A 282 -20.12 -5.05 4.24
C ALA A 282 -20.11 -4.47 2.81
N GLY A 283 -18.94 -4.35 2.17
CA GLY A 283 -18.85 -3.89 0.78
C GLY A 283 -19.43 -4.89 -0.22
N MET A 284 -19.09 -6.17 -0.05
CA MET A 284 -19.60 -7.29 -0.84
C MET A 284 -21.12 -7.33 -0.77
N ALA A 285 -21.66 -7.35 0.44
CA ALA A 285 -23.07 -7.32 0.72
C ALA A 285 -23.83 -6.18 0.03
N ALA A 286 -23.33 -4.95 0.14
CA ALA A 286 -23.96 -3.79 -0.48
C ALA A 286 -24.05 -3.95 -2.00
N ARG A 287 -23.02 -4.53 -2.62
CA ARG A 287 -23.03 -4.86 -4.04
C ARG A 287 -24.03 -5.97 -4.37
N LEU A 288 -23.97 -7.08 -3.64
CA LEU A 288 -24.87 -8.23 -3.83
C LEU A 288 -26.34 -7.83 -3.68
N GLN A 289 -26.70 -7.03 -2.69
CA GLN A 289 -28.08 -6.55 -2.51
C GLN A 289 -28.62 -5.77 -3.72
N ARG A 290 -27.73 -5.10 -4.47
CA ARG A 290 -28.09 -4.30 -5.65
C ARG A 290 -28.13 -5.11 -6.94
N GLU A 291 -27.37 -6.20 -7.01
CA GLU A 291 -27.19 -7.02 -8.22
C GLU A 291 -28.02 -8.32 -8.21
N LEU A 292 -28.41 -8.82 -7.05
CA LEU A 292 -29.16 -10.08 -6.93
C LEU A 292 -30.67 -9.88 -7.17
N ASP A 293 -31.27 -10.82 -7.89
CA ASP A 293 -32.73 -10.90 -8.04
C ASP A 293 -33.43 -11.35 -6.74
N THR A 294 -34.76 -11.40 -6.75
CA THR A 294 -35.55 -11.79 -5.58
C THR A 294 -35.29 -13.22 -5.10
N ASN A 295 -35.09 -14.19 -5.99
CA ASN A 295 -34.83 -15.58 -5.63
C ASN A 295 -33.41 -15.77 -5.09
N GLN A 296 -32.46 -15.07 -5.67
CA GLN A 296 -31.07 -15.03 -5.23
C GLN A 296 -30.93 -14.37 -3.85
N ARG A 297 -31.65 -13.28 -3.59
CA ARG A 297 -31.66 -12.63 -2.27
C ARG A 297 -32.19 -13.53 -1.15
N LYS A 298 -33.16 -14.42 -1.44
CA LYS A 298 -33.67 -15.39 -0.46
C LYS A 298 -32.61 -16.40 -0.01
N VAL A 299 -31.68 -16.77 -0.88
CA VAL A 299 -30.63 -17.76 -0.56
C VAL A 299 -29.32 -17.12 -0.07
N LEU A 300 -29.18 -15.79 -0.18
CA LEU A 300 -27.98 -15.07 0.23
C LEU A 300 -27.57 -15.30 1.70
N PRO A 301 -28.48 -15.27 2.71
CA PRO A 301 -28.12 -15.57 4.10
C PRO A 301 -27.46 -16.94 4.24
N VAL A 302 -28.06 -17.97 3.62
CA VAL A 302 -27.56 -19.35 3.64
C VAL A 302 -26.15 -19.44 3.06
N VAL A 303 -25.94 -18.83 1.89
CA VAL A 303 -24.64 -18.86 1.21
C VAL A 303 -23.58 -18.09 2.00
N LEU A 304 -23.88 -16.89 2.50
CA LEU A 304 -22.92 -16.09 3.26
C LEU A 304 -22.55 -16.73 4.61
N ASN A 305 -23.53 -17.26 5.34
CA ASN A 305 -23.31 -17.89 6.63
C ASN A 305 -22.43 -19.16 6.52
N ALA A 306 -22.53 -19.89 5.40
CA ALA A 306 -21.65 -21.03 5.11
C ALA A 306 -20.28 -20.60 4.55
N TYR A 307 -20.25 -19.57 3.70
CA TYR A 307 -19.04 -19.13 3.01
C TYR A 307 -18.00 -18.57 3.98
N LEU A 308 -18.39 -17.75 4.96
CA LEU A 308 -17.41 -17.07 5.83
C LEU A 308 -16.59 -18.03 6.70
N PRO A 309 -17.19 -19.01 7.42
CA PRO A 309 -16.43 -20.02 8.14
C PRO A 309 -15.56 -20.88 7.21
N TRP A 310 -16.10 -21.27 6.05
CA TRP A 310 -15.38 -22.09 5.08
C TRP A 310 -14.15 -21.36 4.49
N ALA A 311 -14.32 -20.12 4.04
CA ALA A 311 -13.24 -19.30 3.50
C ALA A 311 -12.22 -18.95 4.59
N GLY A 312 -12.69 -18.64 5.81
CA GLY A 312 -11.85 -18.46 6.98
C GLY A 312 -10.98 -19.69 7.26
N ALA A 313 -11.57 -20.90 7.26
CA ALA A 313 -10.85 -22.15 7.45
C ALA A 313 -9.84 -22.44 6.33
N LYS A 314 -10.21 -22.24 5.05
CA LYS A 314 -9.28 -22.38 3.90
C LYS A 314 -8.11 -21.41 4.01
N ARG A 315 -8.37 -20.19 4.47
CA ARG A 315 -7.33 -19.19 4.72
C ARG A 315 -6.54 -19.50 6.00
N GLY A 316 -7.04 -20.33 6.92
CA GLY A 316 -6.46 -20.68 8.21
C GLY A 316 -6.70 -19.61 9.30
N VAL A 317 -7.75 -18.82 9.16
CA VAL A 317 -8.16 -17.82 10.15
C VAL A 317 -8.76 -18.54 11.37
N PRO A 318 -8.29 -18.27 12.60
CA PRO A 318 -8.90 -18.82 13.80
C PRO A 318 -10.40 -18.49 13.88
N PRO A 319 -11.30 -19.46 14.15
CA PRO A 319 -12.75 -19.23 14.15
C PRO A 319 -13.22 -18.09 15.05
N ARG A 320 -12.54 -17.87 16.18
CA ARG A 320 -12.84 -16.78 17.13
C ARG A 320 -12.71 -15.38 16.52
N LEU A 321 -11.90 -15.21 15.47
CA LEU A 321 -11.72 -13.93 14.78
C LEU A 321 -12.82 -13.65 13.75
N LEU A 322 -13.65 -14.64 13.42
CA LEU A 322 -14.71 -14.50 12.41
C LEU A 322 -16.00 -13.90 12.98
N GLY A 323 -16.11 -13.74 14.31
CA GLY A 323 -17.34 -13.33 14.99
C GLY A 323 -17.97 -12.07 14.41
N ASP A 324 -17.18 -11.00 14.27
CA ASP A 324 -17.67 -9.72 13.75
C ASP A 324 -18.07 -9.79 12.27
N ALA A 325 -17.32 -10.54 11.45
CA ALA A 325 -17.64 -10.73 10.05
C ALA A 325 -18.97 -11.48 9.86
N ILE A 326 -19.18 -12.53 10.66
CA ILE A 326 -20.43 -13.31 10.67
C ILE A 326 -21.59 -12.46 11.19
N ALA A 327 -21.40 -11.73 12.30
CA ALA A 327 -22.42 -10.84 12.85
C ALA A 327 -22.81 -9.76 11.82
N ARG A 328 -21.84 -9.22 11.08
CA ARG A 328 -22.09 -8.24 10.02
C ARG A 328 -22.88 -8.84 8.87
N ALA A 329 -22.53 -10.05 8.42
CA ALA A 329 -23.27 -10.76 7.38
C ALA A 329 -24.73 -11.00 7.79
N ARG A 330 -24.99 -11.45 9.02
CA ARG A 330 -26.35 -11.66 9.54
C ARG A 330 -27.18 -10.37 9.63
N LYS A 331 -26.56 -9.23 9.98
CA LYS A 331 -27.27 -7.93 9.98
C LYS A 331 -27.72 -7.51 8.57
N ILE A 332 -26.97 -7.91 7.56
CA ILE A 332 -27.17 -7.52 6.16
C ILE A 332 -28.16 -8.46 5.46
N ALA A 333 -28.01 -9.75 5.73
CA ALA A 333 -28.80 -10.83 5.18
C ALA A 333 -29.37 -11.61 6.37
N PRO A 334 -30.38 -11.06 7.08
CA PRO A 334 -30.97 -11.76 8.20
C PRO A 334 -31.54 -13.09 7.72
N ASP A 335 -31.41 -14.12 8.56
CA ASP A 335 -32.11 -15.37 8.34
C ASP A 335 -33.61 -15.06 8.44
N HIS A 336 -34.24 -14.84 7.29
CA HIS A 336 -35.68 -14.98 7.19
C HIS A 336 -35.95 -16.47 7.29
N ALA A 337 -35.96 -16.99 8.53
CA ALA A 337 -36.68 -18.21 8.84
C ALA A 337 -38.03 -18.08 8.13
N MET A 338 -38.30 -19.02 7.22
CA MET A 338 -39.55 -19.22 6.50
C MET A 338 -40.53 -18.06 6.63
N ILE A 339 -40.63 -17.21 5.62
CA ILE A 339 -41.93 -16.58 5.36
C ILE A 339 -42.85 -17.78 5.11
N ALA A 340 -43.63 -18.11 6.14
CA ALA A 340 -44.70 -19.08 6.08
C ALA A 340 -45.59 -18.76 4.89
N ASP A 341 -46.17 -19.83 4.32
CA ASP A 341 -47.11 -19.82 3.20
C ASP A 341 -48.03 -18.59 3.12
#